data_AF-A0A3M6SHP0-F1
#
_entry.id   AF-A0A3M6SHP0-F1
#
_cell.length_a   1.000
_cell.length_b   1.000
_cell.length_c   1.000
_cell.angle_alpha   90.00
_cell.angle_beta   90.00
_cell.angle_gamma   90.00
#
_symmetry.space_group_name_H-M   'P 1'
#
loop_
_entity.id
_entity.type
_entity.pdbx_description
1 polymer ?
#
loop_
_entity_poly.entity_id
_entity_poly.type
_entity_poly.pdbx_seq_one_letter_code
_entity_poly.pdbx_strand_id
1 'polypeptide(L)'
;MADIFALDVSMGKSYCVWYRGKHCLKEFSLVHTRAGFNALRDMIKKAQKPIIYFEATGIYSRVIEHFCETNGLRFCRLNPLELHLQS
;
A
#
# COMPACT_ATOMS: atom_id res chain seq x y z
N MET A 1 17.43 -5.48 0.22
CA MET A 1 16.73 -4.17 0.11
C MET A 1 15.28 -4.41 0.45
N ALA A 2 14.63 -3.50 1.18
CA ALA A 2 13.20 -3.65 1.47
C ALA A 2 12.37 -3.33 0.22
N ASP A 3 11.33 -4.11 0.00
CA ASP A 3 10.35 -3.88 -1.04
C ASP A 3 9.28 -2.91 -0.55
N ILE A 4 8.85 -2.01 -1.42
CA ILE A 4 7.91 -0.94 -1.08
C ILE A 4 6.66 -1.11 -1.94
N PHE A 5 5.50 -1.10 -1.29
CA PHE A 5 4.20 -1.03 -1.96
C PHE A 5 3.61 0.35 -1.72
N ALA A 6 3.56 1.18 -2.74
CA ALA A 6 2.90 2.49 -2.69
C ALA A 6 1.47 2.33 -3.20
N LEU A 7 0.49 2.73 -2.39
CA LEU A 7 -0.92 2.66 -2.71
C LEU A 7 -1.52 4.07 -2.70
N ASP A 8 -2.07 4.47 -3.84
CA ASP A 8 -3.00 5.58 -3.94
C ASP A 8 -4.41 5.02 -3.74
N VAL A 9 -5.10 5.46 -2.69
CA VAL A 9 -6.35 4.85 -2.21
C VAL A 9 -7.53 5.72 -2.60
N SER A 10 -8.42 5.16 -3.42
CA SER A 10 -9.68 5.76 -3.83
C SER A 10 -10.88 4.93 -3.36
N MET A 11 -12.09 5.43 -3.60
CA MET A 11 -13.31 4.71 -3.26
C MET A 11 -13.41 3.39 -4.05
N GLY A 12 -13.33 2.26 -3.34
CA GLY A 12 -13.53 0.90 -3.88
C GLY A 12 -12.36 0.32 -4.68
N LYS A 13 -11.31 1.10 -4.91
CA LYS A 13 -10.09 0.67 -5.62
C LYS A 13 -8.87 1.47 -5.18
N SER A 14 -7.69 0.86 -5.29
CA SER A 14 -6.41 1.53 -5.10
C SER A 14 -5.53 1.31 -6.32
N TYR A 15 -4.76 2.32 -6.70
CA TYR A 15 -3.63 2.12 -7.59
C TYR A 15 -2.43 1.70 -6.75
N CYS A 16 -1.70 0.68 -7.18
CA CYS A 16 -0.62 0.08 -6.41
C CYS A 16 0.63 -0.03 -7.27
N VAL A 17 1.76 0.37 -6.69
CA VAL A 17 3.07 0.23 -7.31
C VAL A 17 4.02 -0.49 -6.38
N TRP A 18 4.68 -1.51 -6.90
CA TRP A 18 5.70 -2.28 -6.19
C TRP A 18 7.09 -1.84 -6.65
N TYR A 19 7.84 -1.26 -5.72
CA TYR A 19 9.23 -0.86 -5.90
C TYR A 19 10.21 -1.77 -5.17
N ARG A 20 11.41 -1.89 -5.74
CA ARG A 20 12.61 -2.41 -5.08
C ARG A 20 13.74 -1.41 -5.29
N GLY A 21 14.07 -0.65 -4.25
CA GLY A 21 14.98 0.50 -4.38
C GLY A 21 14.39 1.56 -5.32
N LYS A 22 15.11 1.91 -6.39
CA LYS A 22 14.66 2.88 -7.41
C LYS A 22 13.93 2.23 -8.60
N HIS A 23 13.76 0.91 -8.60
CA HIS A 23 13.18 0.17 -9.72
C HIS A 23 11.70 -0.12 -9.46
N CYS A 24 10.84 0.31 -10.38
CA CYS A 24 9.45 -0.14 -10.44
C CYS A 24 9.43 -1.58 -10.95
N LEU A 25 8.94 -2.52 -10.14
CA LEU A 25 8.80 -3.93 -10.51
C LEU A 25 7.43 -4.19 -11.14
N LYS A 26 6.38 -3.57 -10.62
CA LYS A 26 5.02 -3.79 -11.09
C LYS A 26 4.07 -2.67 -10.69
N GLU A 27 3.18 -2.34 -11.61
CA GLU A 27 2.03 -1.47 -11.41
C GLU A 27 0.74 -2.26 -11.59
N PHE A 28 -0.23 -2.06 -10.71
CA PHE A 28 -1.51 -2.75 -10.78
C PHE A 28 -2.60 -1.99 -10.04
N SER A 29 -3.86 -2.26 -10.41
CA SER A 29 -5.01 -1.79 -9.66
C SER A 29 -5.48 -2.87 -8.68
N LEU A 30 -5.64 -2.50 -7.42
CA LEU A 30 -6.30 -3.29 -6.39
C LEU A 30 -7.76 -2.90 -6.31
N VAL A 31 -8.66 -3.85 -6.55
CA VAL A 31 -10.09 -3.67 -6.22
C VAL A 31 -10.28 -4.05 -4.75
N HIS A 32 -11.03 -3.25 -3.96
CA HIS A 32 -11.27 -3.48 -2.53
C HIS A 32 -12.27 -4.61 -2.27
N THR A 33 -12.01 -5.77 -2.86
CA THR A 33 -12.75 -7.02 -2.66
C THR A 33 -11.86 -8.04 -1.97
N ARG A 34 -12.45 -9.07 -1.37
CA ARG A 34 -11.70 -10.17 -0.76
C ARG A 34 -10.71 -10.82 -1.76
N ALA A 35 -11.11 -10.98 -3.02
CA ALA A 35 -10.25 -11.52 -4.06
C ALA A 35 -9.05 -10.60 -4.36
N GLY A 36 -9.29 -9.29 -4.45
CA GLY A 36 -8.23 -8.30 -4.64
C GLY A 36 -7.22 -8.29 -3.49
N PHE A 37 -7.70 -8.28 -2.24
CA PHE A 37 -6.82 -8.32 -1.07
C PHE A 37 -6.04 -9.64 -0.95
N ASN A 38 -6.64 -10.77 -1.32
CA ASN A 38 -5.92 -12.04 -1.40
C ASN A 38 -4.79 -11.98 -2.44
N ALA A 39 -5.06 -11.43 -3.64
CA ALA A 39 -4.04 -11.26 -4.66
C ALA A 39 -2.90 -10.33 -4.20
N LEU A 40 -3.23 -9.22 -3.53
CA LEU A 40 -2.24 -8.34 -2.92
C LEU A 40 -1.37 -9.06 -1.89
N ARG A 41 -1.99 -9.81 -0.98
CA ARG A 41 -1.27 -10.60 0.03
C ARG A 41 -0.31 -11.61 -0.61
N ASP A 42 -0.73 -12.30 -1.65
CA ASP A 42 0.12 -13.25 -2.38
C ASP A 42 1.30 -12.58 -3.10
N MET A 43 1.15 -11.32 -3.53
CA MET A 43 2.27 -10.51 -4.02
C MET A 43 3.21 -10.08 -2.90
N ILE A 44 2.67 -9.60 -1.77
CA ILE A 44 3.45 -9.18 -0.60
C ILE A 44 4.28 -10.34 -0.03
N LYS A 45 3.76 -11.57 -0.03
CA LYS A 45 4.50 -12.76 0.40
C LYS A 45 5.75 -13.05 -0.44
N LYS A 46 5.76 -12.62 -1.70
CA LYS A 46 6.91 -12.78 -2.62
C LYS A 46 7.93 -11.65 -2.47
N ALA A 47 7.60 -10.60 -1.71
CA ALA A 47 8.43 -9.44 -1.51
C ALA A 47 9.41 -9.61 -0.34
N GLN A 48 10.56 -8.95 -0.42
CA GLN A 48 11.60 -8.97 0.60
C GLN A 48 11.36 -7.84 1.61
N LYS A 49 10.99 -8.19 2.84
CA LYS A 49 10.72 -7.21 3.93
C LYS A 49 9.78 -6.07 3.47
N PRO A 50 8.55 -6.41 3.00
CA PRO A 50 7.66 -5.44 2.40
C PRO A 50 7.21 -4.37 3.39
N ILE A 51 7.14 -3.12 2.92
CA ILE A 51 6.54 -2.00 3.63
C ILE A 51 5.50 -1.35 2.72
N ILE A 52 4.31 -1.12 3.28
CA ILE A 52 3.16 -0.58 2.55
C ILE A 52 3.03 0.91 2.89
N TYR A 53 2.96 1.78 1.89
CA TYR A 53 2.75 3.21 2.04
C TYR A 53 1.42 3.59 1.38
N PHE A 54 0.58 4.34 2.07
CA PHE A 54 -0.67 4.82 1.50
C PHE A 54 -1.08 6.17 2.09
N GLU A 55 -1.79 6.98 1.31
CA GLU A 55 -2.29 8.28 1.75
C GLU A 55 -3.46 8.12 2.74
N ALA A 56 -3.47 8.98 3.77
CA ALA A 56 -4.44 9.00 4.86
C ALA A 56 -5.77 9.73 4.55
N THR A 57 -6.05 10.09 3.30
CA THR A 57 -7.16 11.02 3.02
C THR A 57 -8.51 10.32 3.06
N GLY A 58 -9.15 10.43 4.22
CA GLY A 58 -10.54 10.01 4.43
C GLY A 58 -10.72 8.54 4.80
N ILE A 59 -11.99 8.13 4.87
CA ILE A 59 -12.44 6.83 5.42
C ILE A 59 -11.96 5.64 4.58
N TYR A 60 -11.67 5.85 3.29
CA TYR A 60 -11.30 4.77 2.37
C TYR A 60 -9.91 4.19 2.67
N SER A 61 -9.01 4.92 3.33
CA SER A 61 -7.70 4.40 3.75
C SER A 61 -7.79 3.34 4.86
N ARG A 62 -8.89 3.33 5.64
CA ARG A 62 -9.11 2.40 6.76
C ARG A 62 -9.16 0.93 6.34
N VAL A 63 -9.62 0.64 5.12
CA VAL A 63 -9.68 -0.75 4.63
C VAL A 63 -8.29 -1.32 4.39
N ILE A 64 -7.35 -0.47 3.95
CA ILE A 64 -5.94 -0.85 3.75
C ILE A 64 -5.26 -1.00 5.11
N GLU A 65 -5.49 -0.06 6.02
CA GLU A 65 -4.99 -0.13 7.41
C GLU A 65 -5.41 -1.42 8.10
N HIS A 66 -6.73 -1.71 8.10
CA HIS A 66 -7.27 -2.93 8.70
C HIS A 66 -6.71 -4.21 8.05
N PHE A 67 -6.54 -4.21 6.73
CA PHE A 67 -5.88 -5.32 6.03
C PHE A 67 -4.44 -5.52 6.51
N CYS A 68 -3.67 -4.44 6.67
CA CYS A 68 -2.30 -4.52 7.13
C CYS A 68 -2.20 -5.01 8.58
N GLU A 69 -3.00 -4.47 9.49
CA GLU A 69 -3.06 -4.88 10.90
C GLU A 69 -3.43 -6.36 11.03
N THR A 70 -4.49 -6.80 10.34
CA THR A 70 -4.97 -8.19 10.39
C THR A 70 -3.95 -9.19 9.87
N ASN A 71 -3.08 -8.77 8.95
CA ASN A 71 -2.05 -9.62 8.36
C ASN A 71 -0.65 -9.41 8.99
N GLY A 72 -0.52 -8.57 10.02
CA GLY A 72 0.76 -8.25 10.67
C GLY A 72 1.78 -7.60 9.72
N LEU A 73 1.31 -6.84 8.74
CA LEU A 73 2.15 -6.22 7.72
C LEU A 73 2.67 -4.86 8.21
N ARG A 74 3.90 -4.51 7.84
CA ARG A 74 4.44 -3.17 8.11
C ARG A 74 3.82 -2.18 7.14
N PHE A 75 3.22 -1.12 7.66
CA PHE A 75 2.68 -0.04 6.86
C PHE A 75 2.99 1.33 7.46
N CYS A 76 2.97 2.35 6.61
CA CYS A 76 3.08 3.75 6.97
C CYS A 76 1.98 4.53 6.27
N ARG A 77 1.25 5.31 7.07
CA ARG A 77 0.20 6.17 6.58
C ARG A 77 0.79 7.54 6.28
N LEU A 78 0.80 7.94 5.02
CA LEU A 78 1.27 9.26 4.59
C LEU A 78 0.19 10.29 4.90
N ASN A 79 0.48 11.18 5.84
CA ASN A 79 -0.36 12.35 6.09
C ASN A 79 0.05 13.46 5.11
N PRO A 80 -0.82 13.93 4.21
CA PRO A 80 -0.48 14.99 3.26
C PRO A 80 -0.09 16.32 3.95
N LEU A 81 -0.48 16.52 5.21
CA LEU A 81 -0.02 17.66 6.03
C LEU A 81 1.43 17.51 6.50
N GLU A 82 1.93 16.28 6.69
CA GLU A 82 3.31 16.01 7.09
C GLU A 82 4.27 16.04 5.89
N LEU A 83 3.76 15.88 4.66
CA LEU A 83 4.53 15.97 3.42
C LEU A 83 4.91 17.40 3.02
N HIS A 84 4.27 18.43 3.59
CA HIS A 84 4.58 19.84 3.30
C HIS A 84 5.73 20.42 4.13
N LEU A 85 6.32 19.67 5.07
CA LEU A 85 7.36 20.21 5.97
C LEU A 85 8.82 20.06 5.49
N GLN A 86 9.04 19.62 4.25
CA GLN A 86 10.39 19.62 3.65
C GLN A 86 10.35 20.22 2.24
N SER A 87 10.28 21.55 2.18
CA SER A 87 10.72 22.36 1.03
C SER A 87 11.82 23.29 1.48
#